data_AF-A0A2M9MXQ7-F1
#
_entry.id   AF-A0A2M9MXQ7-F1
#
_cell.length_a   1.000
_cell.length_b   1.000
_cell.length_c   1.000
_cell.angle_alpha   90.00
_cell.angle_beta   90.00
_cell.angle_gamma   90.00
#
_symmetry.space_group_name_H-M   'P 1'
#
loop_
_entity.id
_entity.type
_entity.pdbx_description
1 polymer ?
#
loop_
_entity_poly.entity_id
_entity_poly.type
_entity_poly.pdbx_seq_one_letter_code
_entity_poly.pdbx_strand_id
1 'polypeptide(L)'
;MLEGVGYMTNITHDTRTEIEDKAVLVSLVTDAVKRSGMNPEHSLQELVQLAETAGVEVLDVITQNREVPDSKWFIGKGKVEELRMAIDGLGATTAIFDQELSGAQVRNLEESLDVKIIDRTQLILDIFAQRAKTREGIIQVELAQLTYLLPRLSGHGKNLSRLGAGIGTRGPGESKLETDRRHIRDRISDLKRQLDEVTRHRTLHRERRKKSGAVQVALVGYTNAGKSTLLNRLTAADVYIENQLFATLDPTSRVLELPSGKEVVLTDTVGFIQNLPHDLVAAFRATLEEANEADLILHVVDASSPMRDEQMAVVQSILQDLGAADKPQIVLFNKKDACEPDQLEMLPTGDGQLKISAYHDQDLEIVREAIQDQLSGGNVTFRIPADRGDLNSVVYRVGDVLEQSFDENDILYEVRINKADYEKMGYLLHDYVQNGS
;
A
#
# COMPACT_ATOMS: atom_id res chain seq x y z
N MET A 1 -1.80 -18.62 -44.01
CA MET A 1 -2.50 -17.35 -44.28
C MET A 1 -2.80 -16.71 -42.94
N LEU A 2 -2.02 -15.68 -42.60
CA LEU A 2 -2.21 -14.59 -41.64
C LEU A 2 -0.80 -14.10 -41.24
N GLU A 3 -0.05 -13.68 -42.27
CA GLU A 3 1.03 -12.71 -42.10
C GLU A 3 0.34 -11.37 -41.83
N GLY A 4 0.55 -10.77 -40.65
CA GLY A 4 -0.10 -9.50 -40.35
C GLY A 4 -0.15 -9.07 -38.88
N VAL A 5 0.76 -9.54 -38.02
CA VAL A 5 0.84 -9.08 -36.61
C VAL A 5 2.31 -8.83 -36.23
N GLY A 6 2.98 -7.96 -36.99
CA GLY A 6 4.41 -7.68 -36.84
C GLY A 6 4.77 -6.38 -36.11
N TYR A 7 3.80 -5.66 -35.52
CA TYR A 7 4.07 -4.31 -34.96
C TYR A 7 3.45 -4.02 -33.58
N MET A 8 2.97 -5.03 -32.85
CA MET A 8 2.42 -4.87 -31.48
C MET A 8 3.32 -5.40 -30.37
N THR A 9 4.56 -5.76 -30.68
CA THR A 9 5.58 -6.16 -29.69
C THR A 9 6.31 -5.00 -29.00
N ASN A 10 5.93 -3.75 -29.26
CA ASN A 10 6.50 -2.58 -28.55
C ASN A 10 5.54 -1.97 -27.50
N ILE A 11 4.60 -2.76 -26.97
CA ILE A 11 3.79 -2.38 -25.79
C ILE A 11 4.33 -3.03 -24.51
N THR A 12 5.31 -3.92 -24.62
CA THR A 12 6.27 -4.17 -23.56
C THR A 12 7.41 -3.17 -23.73
N HIS A 13 7.48 -2.16 -22.86
CA HIS A 13 8.73 -1.44 -22.67
C HIS A 13 9.75 -2.47 -22.21
N ASP A 14 10.60 -2.90 -23.13
CA ASP A 14 11.72 -3.79 -22.86
C ASP A 14 12.63 -3.07 -21.86
N THR A 15 12.54 -3.45 -20.58
CA THR A 15 13.44 -2.96 -19.52
C THR A 15 14.84 -3.58 -19.61
N ARG A 16 15.19 -4.19 -20.76
CA ARG A 16 16.53 -4.70 -21.06
C ARG A 16 17.33 -3.78 -22.00
N THR A 17 17.20 -2.47 -21.86
CA THR A 17 18.29 -1.58 -22.27
C THR A 17 19.36 -1.63 -21.19
N GLU A 18 20.58 -2.06 -21.55
CA GLU A 18 21.80 -2.08 -20.71
C GLU A 18 22.28 -0.68 -20.28
N ILE A 19 21.42 0.34 -20.35
CA ILE A 19 21.71 1.73 -20.01
C ILE A 19 20.85 2.07 -18.80
N GLU A 20 21.48 2.29 -17.65
CA GLU A 20 20.82 2.83 -16.46
C GLU A 20 20.15 4.16 -16.84
N ASP A 21 18.84 4.27 -16.63
CA ASP A 21 18.12 5.51 -16.87
C ASP A 21 18.67 6.58 -15.92
N LYS A 22 19.08 7.71 -16.47
CA LYS A 22 19.62 8.83 -15.70
C LYS A 22 18.64 9.99 -15.72
N ALA A 23 18.24 10.48 -14.56
CA ALA A 23 17.19 11.47 -14.45
C ALA A 23 17.61 12.78 -13.78
N VAL A 24 17.00 13.87 -14.24
CA VAL A 24 16.92 15.12 -13.50
C VAL A 24 15.52 15.21 -12.88
N LEU A 25 15.46 15.41 -11.57
CA LEU A 25 14.19 15.57 -10.86
C LEU A 25 13.74 17.02 -10.89
N VAL A 26 12.44 17.24 -10.98
CA VAL A 26 11.83 18.57 -11.04
C VAL A 26 10.70 18.66 -10.02
N SER A 27 10.77 19.64 -9.13
CA SER A 27 9.67 19.93 -8.19
C SER A 27 9.24 21.39 -8.26
N LEU A 28 7.92 21.59 -8.31
CA LEU A 28 7.30 22.90 -8.29
C LEU A 28 6.65 23.15 -6.92
N VAL A 29 7.22 24.08 -6.17
CA VAL A 29 6.65 24.51 -4.89
C VAL A 29 5.66 25.65 -5.14
N THR A 30 4.38 25.31 -5.02
CA THR A 30 3.28 26.27 -5.15
C THR A 30 2.80 26.80 -3.82
N ASP A 31 2.02 27.88 -3.85
CA ASP A 31 1.39 28.42 -2.63
C ASP A 31 0.42 27.42 -2.00
N ALA A 32 -0.22 26.56 -2.81
CA ALA A 32 -1.05 25.47 -2.31
C ALA A 32 -0.21 24.43 -1.54
N VAL A 33 0.95 24.05 -2.08
CA VAL A 33 1.89 23.13 -1.40
C VAL A 33 2.37 23.75 -0.09
N LYS A 34 2.76 25.03 -0.08
CA LYS A 34 3.17 25.74 1.15
C LYS A 34 2.07 25.80 2.21
N ARG A 35 0.80 25.91 1.80
CA ARG A 35 -0.36 25.96 2.71
C ARG A 35 -0.82 24.58 3.19
N SER A 36 -0.43 23.51 2.49
CA SER A 36 -0.82 22.13 2.85
C SER A 36 -0.14 21.61 4.12
N GLY A 37 0.86 22.33 4.64
CA GLY A 37 1.66 21.91 5.79
C GLY A 37 2.72 20.86 5.45
N MET A 38 2.69 20.28 4.25
CA MET A 38 3.73 19.36 3.79
C MET A 38 5.04 20.10 3.53
N ASN A 39 6.13 19.52 3.99
CA ASN A 39 7.48 20.02 3.76
C ASN A 39 7.97 19.64 2.34
N PRO A 40 8.18 20.61 1.41
CA PRO A 40 8.58 20.33 0.04
C PRO A 40 9.90 19.57 -0.08
N GLU A 41 10.85 19.84 0.83
CA GLU A 41 12.15 19.18 0.87
C GLU A 41 11.99 17.67 1.13
N HIS A 42 11.01 17.27 1.92
CA HIS A 42 10.75 15.86 2.19
C HIS A 42 10.06 15.14 1.04
N SER A 43 9.09 15.79 0.36
CA SER A 43 8.49 15.24 -0.88
C SER A 43 9.56 14.96 -1.93
N LEU A 44 10.54 15.86 -2.04
CA LEU A 44 11.71 15.70 -2.91
C LEU A 44 12.60 14.52 -2.51
N GLN A 45 12.91 14.36 -1.22
CA GLN A 45 13.67 13.22 -0.73
C GLN A 45 12.96 11.89 -1.02
N GLU A 46 11.64 11.86 -0.87
CA GLU A 46 10.84 10.71 -1.22
C GLU A 46 10.82 10.44 -2.73
N LEU A 47 10.76 11.48 -3.57
CA LEU A 47 10.87 11.33 -5.02
C LEU A 47 12.22 10.76 -5.45
N VAL A 48 13.32 11.18 -4.80
CA VAL A 48 14.65 10.58 -5.00
C VAL A 48 14.61 9.10 -4.68
N GLN A 49 14.07 8.71 -3.53
CA GLN A 49 13.94 7.30 -3.13
C GLN A 49 13.06 6.49 -4.10
N LEU A 50 12.01 7.10 -4.67
CA LEU A 50 11.19 6.47 -5.70
C LEU A 50 11.99 6.23 -6.98
N ALA A 51 12.75 7.23 -7.45
CA ALA A 51 13.57 7.12 -8.64
C ALA A 51 14.64 6.02 -8.47
N GLU A 52 15.35 6.02 -7.34
CA GLU A 52 16.34 4.99 -7.01
C GLU A 52 15.70 3.60 -6.94
N THR A 53 14.51 3.49 -6.33
CA THR A 53 13.74 2.23 -6.25
C THR A 53 13.35 1.71 -7.63
N ALA A 54 13.09 2.59 -8.60
CA ALA A 54 12.78 2.22 -9.98
C ALA A 54 14.02 1.82 -10.80
N GLY A 55 15.23 1.95 -10.22
CA GLY A 55 16.51 1.73 -10.89
C GLY A 55 17.00 2.92 -11.70
N VAL A 56 16.54 4.14 -11.38
CA VAL A 56 16.93 5.38 -12.06
C VAL A 56 17.99 6.12 -11.26
N GLU A 57 19.12 6.46 -11.89
CA GLU A 57 20.18 7.27 -11.29
C GLU A 57 19.77 8.76 -11.28
N VAL A 58 19.69 9.37 -10.10
CA VAL A 58 19.35 10.79 -9.97
C VAL A 58 20.62 11.64 -10.11
N LEU A 59 20.70 12.43 -11.18
CA LEU A 59 21.87 13.27 -11.47
C LEU A 59 21.78 14.67 -10.86
N ASP A 60 20.58 15.25 -10.81
CA ASP A 60 20.36 16.60 -10.31
C ASP A 60 18.89 16.80 -9.89
N VAL A 61 18.64 17.82 -9.06
CA VAL A 61 17.31 18.20 -8.57
C VAL A 61 17.07 19.68 -8.80
N ILE A 62 16.06 19.97 -9.61
CA ILE A 62 15.67 21.32 -10.02
C ILE A 62 14.36 21.70 -9.32
N THR A 63 14.43 22.69 -8.44
CA THR A 63 13.26 23.22 -7.74
C THR A 63 12.87 24.60 -8.29
N GLN A 64 11.56 24.84 -8.43
CA GLN A 64 11.01 26.16 -8.76
C GLN A 64 9.93 26.57 -7.77
N ASN A 65 10.04 27.80 -7.27
CA ASN A 65 8.97 28.45 -6.50
C ASN A 65 8.07 29.27 -7.44
N ARG A 66 6.75 29.04 -7.42
CA ARG A 66 5.79 29.82 -8.21
C ARG A 66 4.38 29.72 -7.61
N GLU A 67 3.60 30.80 -7.64
CA GLU A 67 2.23 30.78 -7.09
C GLU A 67 1.33 29.73 -7.74
N VAL A 68 1.38 29.61 -9.07
CA VAL A 68 0.53 28.72 -9.88
C VAL A 68 1.37 28.02 -10.95
N PRO A 69 1.11 26.73 -11.26
CA PRO A 69 1.76 26.02 -12.36
C PRO A 69 1.54 26.68 -13.71
N ASP A 70 2.53 26.56 -14.58
CA ASP A 70 2.41 27.04 -15.96
C ASP A 70 1.49 26.11 -16.76
N SER A 71 0.47 26.69 -17.39
CA SER A 71 -0.50 25.92 -18.20
C SER A 71 0.14 25.16 -19.37
N LYS A 72 1.28 25.63 -19.89
CA LYS A 72 1.94 25.03 -21.05
C LYS A 72 3.03 24.04 -20.64
N TRP A 73 3.86 24.41 -19.67
CA TRP A 73 5.10 23.70 -19.35
C TRP A 73 5.18 23.15 -17.93
N PHE A 74 4.15 23.39 -17.12
CA PHE A 74 4.13 23.19 -15.67
C PHE A 74 5.11 24.09 -14.90
N ILE A 75 6.38 24.12 -15.32
CA ILE A 75 7.41 25.05 -14.88
C ILE A 75 7.51 26.29 -15.78
N GLY A 76 8.20 27.33 -15.34
CA GLY A 76 8.40 28.53 -16.15
C GLY A 76 9.34 28.30 -17.33
N LYS A 77 9.15 29.02 -18.45
CA LYS A 77 9.99 28.89 -19.66
C LYS A 77 11.50 28.98 -19.38
N GLY A 78 11.93 29.89 -18.51
CA GLY A 78 13.35 30.00 -18.15
C GLY A 78 13.88 28.75 -17.44
N LYS A 79 13.03 28.08 -16.66
CA LYS A 79 13.37 26.83 -15.97
C LYS A 79 13.36 25.63 -16.91
N VAL A 80 12.54 25.64 -17.96
CA VAL A 80 12.62 24.65 -19.05
C VAL A 80 13.98 24.72 -19.75
N GLU A 81 14.48 25.93 -20.05
CA GLU A 81 15.81 26.07 -20.66
C GLU A 81 16.94 25.65 -19.71
N GLU A 82 16.83 25.98 -18.42
CA GLU A 82 17.75 25.51 -17.39
C GLU A 82 17.78 23.98 -17.28
N LEU A 83 16.60 23.35 -17.27
CA LEU A 83 16.45 21.89 -17.29
C LEU A 83 17.05 21.28 -18.55
N ARG A 84 16.86 21.90 -19.72
CA ARG A 84 17.49 21.46 -20.97
C ARG A 84 19.01 21.48 -20.88
N MET A 85 19.58 22.56 -20.33
CA MET A 85 21.03 22.67 -20.13
C MET A 85 21.57 21.62 -19.15
N ALA A 86 20.84 21.33 -18.07
CA ALA A 86 21.20 20.29 -17.12
C ALA A 86 21.16 18.89 -17.76
N ILE A 87 20.11 18.59 -18.54
CA ILE A 87 19.97 17.34 -19.28
C ILE A 87 21.13 17.15 -20.26
N ASP A 88 21.40 18.16 -21.11
CA ASP A 88 22.46 18.12 -22.12
C ASP A 88 23.85 18.01 -21.46
N GLY A 89 24.06 18.70 -20.33
CA GLY A 89 25.35 18.77 -19.63
C GLY A 89 25.68 17.51 -18.83
N LEU A 90 24.67 16.85 -18.26
CA LEU A 90 24.83 15.65 -17.43
C LEU A 90 24.57 14.35 -18.21
N GLY A 91 24.01 14.45 -19.42
CA GLY A 91 23.65 13.29 -20.24
C GLY A 91 22.44 12.53 -19.68
N ALA A 92 21.46 13.24 -19.12
CA ALA A 92 20.24 12.63 -18.59
C ALA A 92 19.35 12.12 -19.74
N THR A 93 18.73 10.95 -19.56
CA THR A 93 17.78 10.35 -20.52
C THR A 93 16.33 10.66 -20.19
N THR A 94 16.07 11.11 -18.95
CA THR A 94 14.72 11.28 -18.41
C THR A 94 14.62 12.54 -17.55
N ALA A 95 13.46 13.20 -17.55
CA ALA A 95 13.08 14.19 -16.54
C ALA A 95 11.88 13.70 -15.74
N ILE A 96 12.00 13.67 -14.41
CA ILE A 96 10.97 13.18 -13.50
C ILE A 96 10.37 14.37 -12.73
N PHE A 97 9.05 14.53 -12.81
CA PHE A 97 8.31 15.59 -12.14
C PHE A 97 7.62 15.06 -10.88
N ASP A 98 7.79 15.75 -9.75
CA ASP A 98 7.18 15.38 -8.46
C ASP A 98 5.64 15.45 -8.46
N GLN A 99 5.07 16.30 -9.32
CA GLN A 99 3.62 16.48 -9.42
C GLN A 99 3.07 15.94 -10.74
N GLU A 100 1.79 15.58 -10.72
CA GLU A 100 1.08 15.10 -11.90
C GLU A 100 1.04 16.17 -13.00
N LEU A 101 1.49 15.79 -14.20
CA LEU A 101 1.47 16.65 -15.37
C LEU A 101 0.20 16.42 -16.18
N SER A 102 -0.31 17.41 -16.91
CA SER A 102 -1.34 17.14 -17.92
C SER A 102 -0.73 16.54 -19.19
N GLY A 103 -1.51 15.76 -19.95
CA GLY A 103 -1.04 15.24 -21.25
C GLY A 103 -0.66 16.32 -22.27
N ALA A 104 -1.06 17.58 -22.09
CA ALA A 104 -0.56 18.70 -22.87
C ALA A 104 0.83 19.17 -22.42
N GLN A 105 1.06 19.24 -21.10
CA GLN A 105 2.36 19.62 -20.53
C GLN A 105 3.43 18.58 -20.86
N VAL A 106 3.14 17.28 -20.70
CA VAL A 106 4.06 16.18 -21.06
C VAL A 106 4.57 16.34 -22.49
N ARG A 107 3.66 16.46 -23.46
CA ARG A 107 4.03 16.61 -24.87
C ARG A 107 4.84 17.85 -25.18
N ASN A 108 4.45 18.98 -24.59
CA ASN A 108 5.19 20.21 -24.81
C ASN A 108 6.63 19.98 -24.31
N LEU A 109 6.78 19.50 -23.07
CA LEU A 109 8.08 19.22 -22.44
C LEU A 109 8.93 18.26 -23.27
N GLU A 110 8.36 17.15 -23.74
CA GLU A 110 9.02 16.21 -24.67
C GLU A 110 9.51 16.93 -25.95
N GLU A 111 8.67 17.76 -26.59
CA GLU A 111 9.06 18.52 -27.78
C GLU A 111 10.20 19.53 -27.50
N SER A 112 10.35 20.00 -26.26
CA SER A 112 11.38 21.00 -25.90
C SER A 112 12.68 20.43 -25.35
N LEU A 113 12.61 19.27 -24.70
CA LEU A 113 13.73 18.68 -23.97
C LEU A 113 14.30 17.44 -24.68
N ASP A 114 13.57 16.84 -25.63
CA ASP A 114 13.98 15.64 -26.38
C ASP A 114 14.37 14.45 -25.50
N VAL A 115 13.76 14.35 -24.31
CA VAL A 115 13.94 13.26 -23.35
C VAL A 115 12.60 12.73 -22.86
N LYS A 116 12.63 11.55 -22.24
CA LYS A 116 11.45 10.93 -21.62
C LYS A 116 10.96 11.81 -20.46
N ILE A 117 9.66 12.13 -20.44
CA ILE A 117 9.03 12.88 -19.35
C ILE A 117 8.18 11.93 -18.51
N ILE A 118 8.51 11.81 -17.23
CA ILE A 118 7.80 10.97 -16.26
C ILE A 118 7.27 11.89 -15.16
N ASP A 119 6.06 11.64 -14.68
CA ASP A 119 5.55 12.25 -13.45
C ASP A 119 5.48 11.22 -12.32
N ARG A 120 5.30 11.71 -11.09
CA ARG A 120 5.28 10.87 -9.88
C ARG A 120 4.32 9.68 -9.98
N THR A 121 3.14 9.89 -10.56
CA THR A 121 2.15 8.81 -10.75
C THR A 121 2.70 7.71 -11.66
N GLN A 122 3.27 8.08 -12.81
CA GLN A 122 3.87 7.12 -13.73
C GLN A 122 5.06 6.40 -13.10
N LEU A 123 5.91 7.11 -12.35
CA LEU A 123 7.03 6.50 -11.64
C LEU A 123 6.57 5.43 -10.63
N ILE A 124 5.54 5.72 -9.84
CA ILE A 124 4.96 4.76 -8.90
C ILE A 124 4.39 3.54 -9.63
N LEU A 125 3.66 3.76 -10.73
CA LEU A 125 3.11 2.68 -11.55
C LEU A 125 4.21 1.79 -12.14
N ASP A 126 5.33 2.37 -12.57
CA ASP A 126 6.47 1.63 -13.11
C ASP A 126 7.15 0.78 -12.03
N ILE A 127 7.32 1.32 -10.81
CA ILE A 127 7.81 0.54 -9.65
C ILE A 127 6.85 -0.62 -9.37
N PHE A 128 5.55 -0.39 -9.37
CA PHE A 128 4.57 -1.46 -9.16
C PHE A 128 4.62 -2.52 -10.25
N ALA A 129 4.83 -2.14 -11.51
CA ALA A 129 4.99 -3.09 -12.62
C ALA A 129 6.21 -3.99 -12.42
N GLN A 130 7.30 -3.46 -11.88
CA GLN A 130 8.50 -4.24 -11.54
C GLN A 130 8.26 -5.20 -10.35
N ARG A 131 7.34 -4.86 -9.44
CA ARG A 131 7.07 -5.64 -8.20
C ARG A 131 5.93 -6.64 -8.33
N ALA A 132 5.00 -6.44 -9.25
CA ALA A 132 3.85 -7.31 -9.45
C ALA A 132 4.28 -8.72 -9.90
N LYS A 133 4.08 -9.71 -9.02
CA LYS A 133 4.41 -11.11 -9.32
C LYS A 133 3.17 -11.97 -9.47
N THR A 134 2.11 -11.67 -8.72
CA THR A 134 0.86 -12.42 -8.84
C THR A 134 0.08 -11.99 -10.08
N ARG A 135 -0.78 -12.89 -10.58
CA ARG A 135 -1.69 -12.57 -11.69
C ARG A 135 -2.62 -11.39 -11.35
N GLU A 136 -3.07 -11.30 -10.11
CA GLU A 136 -3.92 -10.19 -9.63
C GLU A 136 -3.16 -8.87 -9.67
N GLY A 137 -1.96 -8.82 -9.07
CA GLY A 137 -1.10 -7.64 -9.07
C GLY A 137 -0.77 -7.17 -10.49
N ILE A 138 -0.45 -8.10 -11.41
CA ILE A 138 -0.15 -7.76 -12.81
C ILE A 138 -1.38 -7.13 -13.49
N ILE A 139 -2.58 -7.71 -13.30
CA ILE A 139 -3.81 -7.16 -13.88
C ILE A 139 -4.12 -5.77 -13.32
N GLN A 140 -3.96 -5.57 -12.01
CA GLN A 140 -4.22 -4.29 -11.35
C GLN A 140 -3.27 -3.19 -11.83
N VAL A 141 -1.97 -3.50 -11.93
CA VAL A 141 -0.97 -2.55 -12.43
C VAL A 141 -1.23 -2.20 -13.89
N GLU A 142 -1.47 -3.21 -14.76
CA GLU A 142 -1.75 -2.97 -16.17
C GLU A 142 -3.03 -2.12 -16.34
N LEU A 143 -4.07 -2.43 -15.57
CA LEU A 143 -5.31 -1.66 -15.56
C LEU A 143 -5.07 -0.21 -15.15
N ALA A 144 -4.27 0.02 -14.10
CA ALA A 144 -3.93 1.35 -13.60
C ALA A 144 -3.12 2.14 -14.65
N GLN A 145 -2.10 1.54 -15.24
CA GLN A 145 -1.29 2.15 -16.31
C GLN A 145 -2.13 2.54 -17.52
N LEU A 146 -2.99 1.64 -18.02
CA LEU A 146 -3.84 1.93 -19.17
C LEU A 146 -4.89 3.00 -18.87
N THR A 147 -5.47 2.97 -17.68
CA THR A 147 -6.45 3.98 -17.24
C THR A 147 -5.81 5.36 -17.14
N TYR A 148 -4.58 5.42 -16.63
CA TYR A 148 -3.80 6.64 -16.53
C TYR A 148 -3.34 7.19 -17.90
N LEU A 149 -2.90 6.30 -18.78
CA LEU A 149 -2.40 6.64 -20.12
C LEU A 149 -3.51 7.12 -21.07
N LEU A 150 -4.70 6.51 -21.00
CA LEU A 150 -5.81 6.76 -21.93
C LEU A 150 -6.20 8.25 -22.09
N PRO A 151 -6.42 9.05 -21.03
CA PRO A 151 -6.73 10.48 -21.17
C PRO A 151 -5.56 11.29 -21.75
N ARG A 152 -4.32 10.81 -21.60
CA ARG A 152 -3.08 11.50 -22.00
C ARG A 152 -2.69 11.23 -23.46
N LEU A 153 -3.17 10.14 -24.06
CA LEU A 153 -2.93 9.78 -25.46
C LEU A 153 -3.53 10.73 -26.49
N SER A 154 -4.62 11.42 -26.14
CA SER A 154 -5.33 12.37 -27.03
C SER A 154 -4.43 13.46 -27.61
N GLY A 155 -3.25 13.64 -27.01
CA GLY A 155 -2.27 14.59 -27.43
C GLY A 155 -1.26 14.15 -28.51
N HIS A 156 -1.00 12.86 -28.67
CA HIS A 156 0.12 12.35 -29.50
C HIS A 156 -0.14 12.43 -31.02
N GLY A 157 -1.30 12.97 -31.41
CA GLY A 157 -1.80 12.93 -32.78
C GLY A 157 -1.10 13.80 -33.83
N LYS A 158 -0.27 14.77 -33.43
CA LYS A 158 0.38 15.66 -34.41
C LYS A 158 1.53 14.98 -35.15
N ASN A 159 2.23 14.03 -34.53
CA ASN A 159 3.31 13.28 -35.19
C ASN A 159 2.78 12.10 -36.02
N LEU A 160 1.68 11.46 -35.60
CA LEU A 160 1.04 10.36 -36.35
C LEU A 160 0.19 10.84 -37.56
N SER A 161 -0.38 12.05 -37.52
CA SER A 161 -1.20 12.59 -38.62
C SER A 161 -0.39 13.14 -39.79
N ARG A 162 0.86 13.57 -39.57
CA ARG A 162 1.73 14.11 -40.64
C ARG A 162 2.16 13.06 -41.66
N LEU A 163 2.29 11.80 -41.27
CA LEU A 163 2.54 10.69 -42.20
C LEU A 163 1.32 10.34 -43.08
N GLY A 164 0.13 10.89 -42.79
CA GLY A 164 -1.10 10.70 -43.57
C GLY A 164 -1.45 11.87 -44.50
N ALA A 165 -0.64 12.93 -44.55
CA ALA A 165 -0.91 14.13 -45.36
C ALA A 165 -0.47 13.99 -46.84
N GLY A 166 -0.55 12.78 -47.39
CA GLY A 166 -0.32 12.48 -48.80
C GLY A 166 -1.61 12.00 -49.46
N ILE A 167 -2.28 12.90 -50.17
CA ILE A 167 -3.24 12.68 -51.27
C ILE A 167 -4.09 11.38 -51.17
N GLY A 168 -5.35 11.52 -50.72
CA GLY A 168 -6.45 10.76 -51.34
C GLY A 168 -7.05 9.56 -50.60
N THR A 169 -7.47 9.69 -49.34
CA THR A 169 -8.39 8.71 -48.72
C THR A 169 -9.68 9.38 -48.22
N ARG A 170 -10.59 9.62 -49.17
CA ARG A 170 -12.03 9.78 -48.87
C ARG A 170 -12.62 8.39 -48.62
N GLY A 171 -12.50 7.92 -47.38
CA GLY A 171 -13.26 6.81 -46.81
C GLY A 171 -13.58 7.14 -45.34
N PRO A 172 -14.48 6.41 -44.65
CA PRO A 172 -14.78 6.64 -43.24
C PRO A 172 -13.59 6.13 -42.40
N GLY A 173 -12.46 6.81 -42.50
CA GLY A 173 -11.18 6.45 -41.93
C GLY A 173 -11.13 6.89 -40.47
N GLU A 174 -11.34 5.94 -39.56
CA GLU A 174 -11.00 6.11 -38.16
C GLU A 174 -9.51 6.50 -38.08
N SER A 175 -9.20 7.64 -37.44
CA SER A 175 -7.81 8.05 -37.27
C SER A 175 -7.07 6.99 -36.45
N LYS A 176 -5.81 6.69 -36.78
CA LYS A 176 -4.99 5.70 -36.03
C LYS A 176 -5.10 5.86 -34.50
N LEU A 177 -5.11 7.11 -34.03
CA LEU A 177 -5.30 7.44 -32.61
C LEU A 177 -6.62 6.96 -32.02
N GLU A 178 -7.71 7.07 -32.77
CA GLU A 178 -9.02 6.63 -32.29
C GLU A 178 -9.12 5.11 -32.29
N THR A 179 -8.48 4.44 -33.25
CA THR A 179 -8.30 2.98 -33.25
C THR A 179 -7.48 2.53 -32.04
N ASP A 180 -6.35 3.18 -31.75
CA ASP A 180 -5.51 2.88 -30.57
C ASP A 180 -6.28 3.10 -29.27
N ARG A 181 -7.04 4.20 -29.17
CA ARG A 181 -7.91 4.47 -28.01
C ARG A 181 -9.00 3.42 -27.84
N ARG A 182 -9.59 2.94 -28.94
CA ARG A 182 -10.57 1.86 -28.89
C ARG A 182 -9.93 0.59 -28.34
N HIS A 183 -8.77 0.19 -28.87
CA HIS A 183 -8.05 -0.98 -28.36
C HIS A 183 -7.71 -0.88 -26.87
N ILE A 184 -7.28 0.29 -26.39
CA ILE A 184 -7.00 0.50 -24.96
C ILE A 184 -8.27 0.40 -24.12
N ARG A 185 -9.39 0.98 -24.57
CA ARG A 185 -10.68 0.87 -23.87
C ARG A 185 -11.18 -0.58 -23.81
N ASP A 186 -11.02 -1.33 -24.89
CA ASP A 186 -11.39 -2.74 -24.96
C ASP A 186 -10.52 -3.54 -23.98
N ARG A 187 -9.20 -3.30 -23.97
CA ARG A 187 -8.27 -3.94 -23.03
C ARG A 187 -8.59 -3.60 -21.57
N ILE A 188 -8.89 -2.35 -21.25
CA ILE A 188 -9.34 -1.93 -19.91
C ILE A 188 -10.61 -2.70 -19.51
N SER A 189 -11.56 -2.85 -20.42
CA SER A 189 -12.82 -3.56 -20.16
C SER A 189 -12.57 -5.05 -19.91
N ASP A 190 -11.65 -5.67 -20.66
CA ASP A 190 -11.24 -7.05 -20.44
C ASP A 190 -10.52 -7.25 -19.11
N LEU A 191 -9.59 -6.35 -18.75
CA LEU A 191 -8.86 -6.40 -17.48
C LEU A 191 -9.81 -6.23 -16.28
N LYS A 192 -10.78 -5.31 -16.36
CA LYS A 192 -11.82 -5.15 -15.33
C LYS A 192 -12.63 -6.42 -15.12
N ARG A 193 -13.04 -7.07 -16.22
CA ARG A 193 -13.76 -8.35 -16.14
C ARG A 193 -12.91 -9.46 -15.50
N GLN A 194 -11.62 -9.55 -15.84
CA GLN A 194 -10.72 -10.51 -15.21
C GLN A 194 -10.52 -10.21 -13.73
N LEU A 195 -10.41 -8.94 -13.35
CA LEU A 195 -10.30 -8.53 -11.96
C LEU A 195 -11.56 -8.91 -11.16
N ASP A 196 -12.75 -8.68 -11.71
CA ASP A 196 -14.01 -9.07 -11.09
C ASP A 196 -14.09 -10.59 -10.80
N GLU A 197 -13.56 -11.42 -11.70
CA GLU A 197 -13.47 -12.87 -11.49
C GLU A 197 -12.55 -13.21 -10.31
N VAL A 198 -11.38 -12.56 -10.23
CA VAL A 198 -10.43 -12.74 -9.11
C VAL A 198 -11.08 -12.31 -7.78
N THR A 199 -11.76 -11.17 -7.76
CA THR A 199 -12.46 -10.67 -6.56
C THR A 199 -13.54 -11.67 -6.09
N ARG A 200 -14.30 -12.28 -7.00
CA ARG A 200 -15.29 -13.32 -6.64
C ARG A 200 -14.66 -14.56 -6.02
N HIS A 201 -13.49 -14.98 -6.50
CA HIS A 201 -12.77 -16.07 -5.86
C HIS A 201 -12.33 -15.71 -4.44
N ARG A 202 -11.84 -14.48 -4.24
CA ARG A 202 -11.41 -13.98 -2.94
C ARG A 202 -12.55 -13.91 -1.92
N THR A 203 -13.74 -13.43 -2.31
CA THR A 203 -14.91 -13.40 -1.41
C THR A 203 -15.34 -14.79 -0.97
N LEU A 204 -15.28 -15.80 -1.85
CA LEU A 204 -15.56 -17.19 -1.48
C LEU A 204 -14.52 -17.74 -0.49
N HIS A 205 -13.23 -17.43 -0.67
CA HIS A 205 -12.19 -17.79 0.28
C HIS A 205 -12.41 -17.10 1.63
N ARG A 206 -12.80 -15.82 1.62
CA ARG A 206 -13.14 -15.05 2.82
C ARG A 206 -14.30 -15.67 3.59
N GLU A 207 -15.39 -16.05 2.93
CA GLU A 207 -16.53 -16.69 3.59
C GLU A 207 -16.17 -18.01 4.26
N ARG A 208 -15.31 -18.81 3.62
CA ARG A 208 -14.78 -20.04 4.21
C ARG A 208 -13.92 -19.75 5.45
N ARG A 209 -13.06 -18.72 5.40
CA ARG A 209 -12.22 -18.31 6.55
C ARG A 209 -13.04 -17.77 7.72
N LYS A 210 -14.06 -16.94 7.46
CA LYS A 210 -14.99 -16.48 8.51
C LYS A 210 -15.71 -17.65 9.19
N LYS A 211 -16.08 -18.67 8.43
CA LYS A 211 -16.69 -19.90 8.97
C LYS A 211 -15.70 -20.74 9.79
N SER A 212 -14.41 -20.74 9.45
CA SER A 212 -13.38 -21.46 10.21
C SER A 212 -12.92 -20.73 11.48
N GLY A 213 -13.35 -19.49 11.71
CA GLY A 213 -12.97 -18.72 12.90
C GLY A 213 -11.54 -18.20 12.91
N ALA A 214 -10.88 -18.17 11.74
CA ALA A 214 -9.52 -17.65 11.63
C ALA A 214 -9.50 -16.13 11.88
N VAL A 215 -8.67 -15.69 12.83
CA VAL A 215 -8.48 -14.28 13.16
C VAL A 215 -7.43 -13.66 12.24
N GLN A 216 -7.74 -12.51 11.67
CA GLN A 216 -6.86 -11.78 10.75
C GLN A 216 -6.28 -10.52 11.40
N VAL A 217 -4.97 -10.35 11.28
CA VAL A 217 -4.25 -9.15 11.70
C VAL A 217 -3.57 -8.56 10.48
N ALA A 218 -3.74 -7.26 10.22
CA ALA A 218 -3.11 -6.58 9.08
C ALA A 218 -2.05 -5.58 9.53
N LEU A 219 -0.85 -5.66 8.94
CA LEU A 219 0.17 -4.64 9.07
C LEU A 219 -0.12 -3.52 8.06
N VAL A 220 -0.34 -2.31 8.56
CA VAL A 220 -0.53 -1.12 7.72
C VAL A 220 0.48 -0.06 8.11
N GLY A 221 0.78 0.86 7.20
CA GLY A 221 1.75 1.91 7.47
C GLY A 221 2.47 2.38 6.22
N TYR A 222 3.24 3.45 6.40
CA TYR A 222 3.99 4.08 5.34
C TYR A 222 5.04 3.13 4.72
N THR A 223 5.46 3.37 3.48
CA THR A 223 6.57 2.66 2.86
C THR A 223 7.83 2.80 3.71
N ASN A 224 8.65 1.74 3.79
CA ASN A 224 9.86 1.69 4.63
C ASN A 224 9.64 1.82 6.17
N ALA A 225 8.41 1.79 6.68
CA ALA A 225 8.16 1.75 8.13
C ALA A 225 8.62 0.44 8.81
N GLY A 226 8.98 -0.58 8.02
CA GLY A 226 9.45 -1.89 8.50
C GLY A 226 8.34 -2.95 8.66
N LYS A 227 7.21 -2.81 7.94
CA LYS A 227 6.11 -3.80 7.97
C LYS A 227 6.57 -5.20 7.59
N SER A 228 7.24 -5.36 6.45
CA SER A 228 7.72 -6.67 5.97
C SER A 228 8.79 -7.27 6.89
N THR A 229 9.64 -6.42 7.48
CA THR A 229 10.59 -6.81 8.52
C THR A 229 9.86 -7.36 9.74
N LEU A 230 8.83 -6.66 10.21
CA LEU A 230 8.02 -7.10 11.35
C LEU A 230 7.29 -8.43 11.05
N LEU A 231 6.70 -8.59 9.87
CA LEU A 231 6.06 -9.84 9.44
C LEU A 231 7.04 -11.01 9.57
N ASN A 232 8.24 -10.89 9.00
CA ASN A 232 9.25 -11.93 9.03
C ASN A 232 9.71 -12.28 10.43
N ARG A 233 9.97 -11.26 11.24
CA ARG A 233 10.50 -11.44 12.60
C ARG A 233 9.43 -12.01 13.53
N LEU A 234 8.16 -11.65 13.35
CA LEU A 234 7.06 -12.23 14.11
C LEU A 234 6.76 -13.68 13.71
N THR A 235 6.87 -14.02 12.42
CA THR A 235 6.44 -15.33 11.87
C THR A 235 7.58 -16.28 11.50
N ALA A 236 8.84 -15.91 11.80
CA ALA A 236 10.05 -16.61 11.38
C ALA A 236 10.09 -16.93 9.86
N ALA A 237 9.54 -16.05 9.04
CA ALA A 237 9.42 -16.25 7.60
C ALA A 237 10.62 -15.67 6.82
N ASP A 238 10.99 -16.33 5.72
CA ASP A 238 11.94 -15.83 4.71
C ASP A 238 11.21 -14.99 3.64
N VAL A 239 10.52 -13.89 4.02
CA VAL A 239 10.08 -12.90 3.01
C VAL A 239 11.28 -12.04 2.62
N TYR A 240 11.44 -11.75 1.34
CA TYR A 240 12.52 -10.89 0.86
C TYR A 240 12.33 -9.45 1.38
N ILE A 241 13.33 -8.91 2.09
CA ILE A 241 13.32 -7.54 2.61
C ILE A 241 14.39 -6.73 1.85
N GLU A 242 13.97 -5.63 1.23
CA GLU A 242 14.87 -4.61 0.70
C GLU A 242 14.50 -3.25 1.28
N ASN A 243 15.49 -2.38 1.47
CA ASN A 243 15.29 -0.97 1.81
C ASN A 243 14.88 -0.17 0.56
N GLN A 244 13.77 -0.55 -0.05
CA GLN A 244 13.23 0.03 -1.28
C GLN A 244 11.74 0.33 -1.10
N LEU A 245 11.24 1.37 -1.75
CA LEU A 245 9.82 1.71 -1.68
C LEU A 245 9.00 0.60 -2.36
N PHE A 246 7.79 0.36 -1.85
CA PHE A 246 6.90 -0.69 -2.38
C PHE A 246 7.51 -2.10 -2.47
N ALA A 247 8.40 -2.46 -1.53
CA ALA A 247 8.96 -3.81 -1.43
C ALA A 247 7.88 -4.92 -1.43
N THR A 248 6.70 -4.63 -0.86
CA THR A 248 5.51 -5.48 -0.90
C THR A 248 4.40 -4.82 -1.70
N LEU A 249 3.99 -5.46 -2.82
CA LEU A 249 2.79 -5.11 -3.58
C LEU A 249 1.67 -6.15 -3.41
N ASP A 250 2.03 -7.43 -3.49
CA ASP A 250 1.10 -8.53 -3.28
C ASP A 250 0.98 -8.82 -1.77
N PRO A 251 -0.23 -8.84 -1.18
CA PRO A 251 -0.38 -9.06 0.25
C PRO A 251 0.19 -10.41 0.66
N THR A 252 1.03 -10.43 1.69
CA THR A 252 1.70 -11.65 2.15
C THR A 252 1.15 -12.04 3.52
N SER A 253 0.39 -13.14 3.57
CA SER A 253 -0.16 -13.67 4.82
C SER A 253 0.69 -14.82 5.36
N ARG A 254 0.91 -14.83 6.67
CA ARG A 254 1.61 -15.89 7.42
C ARG A 254 0.88 -16.20 8.72
N VAL A 255 1.07 -17.40 9.23
CA VAL A 255 0.55 -17.79 10.54
C VAL A 255 1.51 -17.25 11.61
N LEU A 256 0.95 -16.60 12.62
CA LEU A 256 1.61 -16.14 13.82
C LEU A 256 1.04 -16.92 15.00
N GLU A 257 1.89 -17.57 15.77
CA GLU A 257 1.53 -18.19 17.05
C GLU A 257 1.61 -17.14 18.16
N LEU A 258 0.52 -17.00 18.91
CA LEU A 258 0.42 -16.12 20.09
C LEU A 258 0.93 -16.84 21.35
N PRO A 259 1.24 -16.13 22.45
CA PRO A 259 1.78 -16.74 23.67
C PRO A 259 0.87 -17.81 24.30
N SER A 260 -0.45 -17.71 24.06
CA SER A 260 -1.46 -18.72 24.41
C SER A 260 -1.36 -20.03 23.62
N GLY A 261 -0.56 -20.08 22.56
CA GLY A 261 -0.51 -21.19 21.58
C GLY A 261 -1.57 -21.08 20.47
N LYS A 262 -2.35 -19.97 20.44
CA LYS A 262 -3.34 -19.74 19.40
C LYS A 262 -2.69 -19.19 18.12
N GLU A 263 -3.14 -19.69 16.97
CA GLU A 263 -2.71 -19.20 15.66
C GLU A 263 -3.60 -18.06 15.14
N VAL A 264 -2.97 -16.99 14.65
CA VAL A 264 -3.62 -15.90 13.92
C VAL A 264 -2.94 -15.69 12.58
N VAL A 265 -3.66 -15.10 11.61
CA VAL A 265 -3.11 -14.82 10.28
C VAL A 265 -2.64 -13.38 10.23
N LEU A 266 -1.33 -13.17 10.20
CA LEU A 266 -0.71 -11.85 10.02
C LEU A 266 -0.48 -11.58 8.54
N THR A 267 -0.98 -10.45 8.04
CA THR A 267 -0.86 -10.07 6.62
C THR A 267 -0.11 -8.75 6.46
N ASP A 268 0.97 -8.76 5.68
CA ASP A 268 1.66 -7.55 5.22
C ASP A 268 0.90 -6.94 4.04
N THR A 269 0.62 -5.64 4.13
CA THR A 269 -0.12 -4.88 3.11
C THR A 269 0.80 -3.94 2.34
N VAL A 270 0.30 -3.40 1.23
CA VAL A 270 1.04 -2.40 0.43
C VAL A 270 1.37 -1.20 1.31
N GLY A 271 2.61 -0.72 1.23
CA GLY A 271 2.99 0.51 1.93
C GLY A 271 2.35 1.75 1.33
N PHE A 272 1.90 2.65 2.19
CA PHE A 272 1.35 3.93 1.76
C PHE A 272 2.45 4.95 1.46
N ILE A 273 2.14 5.89 0.56
CA ILE A 273 3.00 7.01 0.20
C ILE A 273 2.17 8.30 0.13
N GLN A 274 2.83 9.45 0.24
CA GLN A 274 2.23 10.75 0.06
C GLN A 274 1.78 10.97 -1.37
N ASN A 275 0.68 11.70 -1.51
CA ASN A 275 0.11 12.10 -2.80
C ASN A 275 -0.17 10.90 -3.72
N LEU A 276 -0.68 9.80 -3.15
CA LEU A 276 -1.22 8.70 -3.94
C LEU A 276 -2.32 9.22 -4.88
N PRO A 277 -2.17 9.07 -6.19
CA PRO A 277 -3.18 9.51 -7.14
C PRO A 277 -4.50 8.77 -6.91
N HIS A 278 -5.63 9.47 -7.01
CA HIS A 278 -6.95 8.87 -6.77
C HIS A 278 -7.23 7.66 -7.68
N ASP A 279 -6.79 7.71 -8.94
CA ASP A 279 -6.92 6.61 -9.90
C ASP A 279 -6.11 5.38 -9.49
N LEU A 280 -4.98 5.60 -8.81
CA LEU A 280 -4.12 4.55 -8.26
C LEU A 280 -4.80 3.90 -7.06
N VAL A 281 -5.35 4.70 -6.13
CA VAL A 281 -6.12 4.19 -5.00
C VAL A 281 -7.30 3.34 -5.46
N ALA A 282 -7.98 3.71 -6.54
CA ALA A 282 -9.08 2.94 -7.10
C ALA A 282 -8.64 1.58 -7.66
N ALA A 283 -7.47 1.52 -8.33
CA ALA A 283 -6.94 0.28 -8.89
C ALA A 283 -6.37 -0.67 -7.82
N PHE A 284 -5.80 -0.13 -6.75
CA PHE A 284 -5.27 -0.89 -5.60
C PHE A 284 -6.26 -1.02 -4.45
N ARG A 285 -7.50 -0.55 -4.62
CA ARG A 285 -8.54 -0.68 -3.59
C ARG A 285 -8.75 -2.14 -3.18
N ALA A 286 -8.75 -3.05 -4.15
CA ALA A 286 -8.90 -4.48 -3.89
C ALA A 286 -7.74 -5.06 -3.07
N THR A 287 -6.50 -4.62 -3.26
CA THR A 287 -5.37 -5.07 -2.43
C THR A 287 -5.37 -4.42 -1.05
N LEU A 288 -5.83 -3.16 -0.95
CA LEU A 288 -5.99 -2.42 0.30
C LEU A 288 -7.22 -2.87 1.13
N GLU A 289 -8.20 -3.52 0.51
CA GLU A 289 -9.39 -4.06 1.18
C GLU A 289 -9.06 -5.12 2.23
N GLU A 290 -7.88 -5.77 2.20
CA GLU A 290 -7.49 -6.73 3.26
C GLU A 290 -7.39 -6.04 4.63
N ALA A 291 -7.00 -4.75 4.68
CA ALA A 291 -7.07 -3.96 5.92
C ALA A 291 -8.51 -3.84 6.43
N ASN A 292 -9.49 -3.72 5.51
CA ASN A 292 -10.91 -3.76 5.83
C ASN A 292 -11.45 -5.18 6.11
N GLU A 293 -10.64 -6.22 5.98
CA GLU A 293 -11.00 -7.58 6.43
C GLU A 293 -10.44 -7.93 7.81
N ALA A 294 -9.32 -7.33 8.21
CA ALA A 294 -8.65 -7.63 9.49
C ALA A 294 -9.52 -7.41 10.75
N ASP A 295 -9.41 -8.31 11.72
CA ASP A 295 -10.01 -8.14 13.04
C ASP A 295 -9.23 -7.13 13.90
N LEU A 296 -7.93 -6.97 13.60
CA LEU A 296 -7.01 -6.04 14.24
C LEU A 296 -6.06 -5.42 13.21
N ILE A 297 -5.84 -4.11 13.30
CA ILE A 297 -4.85 -3.39 12.51
C ILE A 297 -3.61 -3.11 13.37
N LEU A 298 -2.43 -3.45 12.88
CA LEU A 298 -1.17 -2.99 13.44
C LEU A 298 -0.63 -1.87 12.55
N HIS A 299 -0.73 -0.63 13.04
CA HIS A 299 -0.22 0.54 12.34
C HIS A 299 1.26 0.72 12.65
N VAL A 300 2.12 0.26 11.74
CA VAL A 300 3.58 0.39 11.84
C VAL A 300 4.03 1.77 11.39
N VAL A 301 4.71 2.48 12.28
CA VAL A 301 5.16 3.85 12.10
C VAL A 301 6.67 3.91 12.32
N ASP A 302 7.40 4.58 11.43
CA ASP A 302 8.84 4.83 11.64
C ASP A 302 9.04 5.91 12.71
N ALA A 303 9.53 5.52 13.89
CA ALA A 303 9.74 6.40 15.02
C ALA A 303 10.90 7.39 14.81
N SER A 304 11.86 7.05 13.95
CA SER A 304 13.05 7.87 13.65
C SER A 304 12.76 8.97 12.61
N SER A 305 11.64 8.83 11.89
CA SER A 305 11.24 9.77 10.84
C SER A 305 10.82 11.12 11.43
N PRO A 306 11.36 12.26 10.95
CA PRO A 306 10.86 13.58 11.33
C PRO A 306 9.43 13.83 10.81
N MET A 307 8.98 13.07 9.81
CA MET A 307 7.65 13.18 9.20
C MET A 307 6.61 12.26 9.83
N ARG A 308 6.94 11.61 10.94
CA ARG A 308 6.11 10.57 11.58
C ARG A 308 4.63 10.96 11.68
N ASP A 309 4.36 12.16 12.22
CA ASP A 309 3.00 12.60 12.49
C ASP A 309 2.22 12.89 11.20
N GLU A 310 2.88 13.42 10.16
CA GLU A 310 2.31 13.61 8.82
C GLU A 310 2.00 12.27 8.15
N GLN A 311 2.94 11.32 8.22
CA GLN A 311 2.76 9.97 7.66
C GLN A 311 1.60 9.25 8.35
N MET A 312 1.50 9.33 9.68
CA MET A 312 0.39 8.77 10.44
C MET A 312 -0.95 9.37 10.01
N ALA A 313 -1.02 10.69 9.80
CA ALA A 313 -2.23 11.35 9.32
C ALA A 313 -2.65 10.89 7.93
N VAL A 314 -1.68 10.70 7.01
CA VAL A 314 -1.93 10.15 5.67
C VAL A 314 -2.45 8.71 5.74
N VAL A 315 -1.86 7.86 6.58
CA VAL A 315 -2.34 6.48 6.75
C VAL A 315 -3.75 6.48 7.31
N GLN A 316 -4.05 7.33 8.29
CA GLN A 316 -5.37 7.40 8.91
C GLN A 316 -6.45 7.88 7.92
N SER A 317 -6.16 8.86 7.07
CA SER A 317 -7.11 9.31 6.04
C SER A 317 -7.40 8.21 5.03
N ILE A 318 -6.37 7.46 4.61
CA ILE A 318 -6.56 6.32 3.70
C ILE A 318 -7.38 5.21 4.36
N LEU A 319 -7.11 4.87 5.63
CA LEU A 319 -7.91 3.89 6.37
C LEU A 319 -9.38 4.34 6.48
N GLN A 320 -9.64 5.63 6.63
CA GLN A 320 -10.99 6.20 6.64
C GLN A 320 -11.68 6.04 5.28
N ASP A 321 -11.00 6.38 4.18
CA ASP A 321 -11.53 6.22 2.82
C ASP A 321 -11.81 4.76 2.45
N LEU A 322 -11.04 3.82 3.02
CA LEU A 322 -11.22 2.37 2.87
C LEU A 322 -12.33 1.81 3.77
N GLY A 323 -12.87 2.61 4.71
CA GLY A 323 -13.87 2.17 5.68
C GLY A 323 -13.31 1.27 6.80
N ALA A 324 -12.01 1.35 7.07
CA ALA A 324 -11.31 0.56 8.08
C ALA A 324 -10.98 1.35 9.36
N ALA A 325 -11.43 2.61 9.48
CA ALA A 325 -11.10 3.49 10.61
C ALA A 325 -11.64 3.01 11.97
N ASP A 326 -12.80 2.36 12.00
CA ASP A 326 -13.46 1.92 13.25
C ASP A 326 -12.88 0.62 13.82
N LYS A 327 -11.89 0.03 13.14
CA LYS A 327 -11.29 -1.23 13.59
C LYS A 327 -10.38 -1.02 14.78
N PRO A 328 -10.25 -2.03 15.67
CA PRO A 328 -9.21 -2.02 16.69
C PRO A 328 -7.84 -1.79 16.05
N GLN A 329 -7.04 -0.91 16.64
CA GLN A 329 -5.70 -0.60 16.15
C GLN A 329 -4.68 -0.63 17.28
N ILE A 330 -3.48 -1.14 16.98
CA ILE A 330 -2.28 -0.94 17.79
C ILE A 330 -1.28 -0.18 16.95
N VAL A 331 -0.81 0.97 17.44
CA VAL A 331 0.24 1.76 16.81
C VAL A 331 1.59 1.26 17.28
N LEU A 332 2.43 0.85 16.34
CA LEU A 332 3.78 0.34 16.58
C LEU A 332 4.79 1.38 16.08
N PHE A 333 5.35 2.16 17.01
CA PHE A 333 6.48 3.05 16.74
C PHE A 333 7.75 2.22 16.61
N ASN A 334 7.99 1.74 15.38
CA ASN A 334 9.10 0.89 15.01
C ASN A 334 10.40 1.69 14.78
N LYS A 335 11.54 0.98 14.74
CA LYS A 335 12.89 1.55 14.60
C LYS A 335 13.33 2.41 15.79
N LYS A 336 12.90 2.06 17.01
CA LYS A 336 13.36 2.75 18.23
C LYS A 336 14.88 2.73 18.40
N ASP A 337 15.56 1.77 17.79
CA ASP A 337 17.03 1.63 17.75
C ASP A 337 17.73 2.74 16.93
N ALA A 338 17.01 3.41 16.04
CA ALA A 338 17.51 4.51 15.23
C ALA A 338 17.11 5.90 15.77
N CYS A 339 16.42 5.95 16.92
CA CYS A 339 15.98 7.18 17.55
C CYS A 339 16.98 7.70 18.58
N GLU A 340 17.10 9.02 18.66
CA GLU A 340 17.79 9.67 19.78
C GLU A 340 16.95 9.57 21.07
N PRO A 341 17.57 9.58 22.28
CA PRO A 341 16.84 9.46 23.55
C PRO A 341 15.70 10.47 23.70
N ASP A 342 15.92 11.73 23.31
CA ASP A 342 14.93 12.80 23.37
C ASP A 342 13.71 12.51 22.46
N GLN A 343 13.95 11.90 21.29
CA GLN A 343 12.87 11.50 20.37
C GLN A 343 12.03 10.38 20.97
N LEU A 344 12.66 9.43 21.67
CA LEU A 344 11.96 8.32 22.33
C LEU A 344 11.07 8.80 23.48
N GLU A 345 11.51 9.80 24.24
CA GLU A 345 10.71 10.39 25.32
C GLU A 345 9.49 11.15 24.79
N MET A 346 9.62 11.83 23.65
CA MET A 346 8.53 12.56 23.01
C MET A 346 7.49 11.65 22.33
N LEU A 347 7.80 10.38 22.10
CA LEU A 347 6.84 9.44 21.52
C LEU A 347 5.66 9.22 22.49
N PRO A 348 4.42 9.27 21.98
CA PRO A 348 3.25 9.06 22.81
C PRO A 348 3.28 7.65 23.41
N THR A 349 2.75 7.54 24.62
CA THR A 349 2.74 6.30 25.40
C THR A 349 1.35 6.17 25.98
N GLY A 350 0.68 5.05 25.72
CA GLY A 350 -0.71 4.82 26.14
C GLY A 350 -1.25 3.51 25.62
N ASP A 351 -2.50 3.21 25.98
CA ASP A 351 -3.17 1.98 25.56
C ASP A 351 -3.22 1.88 24.02
N GLY A 352 -2.74 0.75 23.48
CA GLY A 352 -2.65 0.52 22.05
C GLY A 352 -1.47 1.21 21.35
N GLN A 353 -0.47 1.72 22.07
CA GLN A 353 0.74 2.32 21.47
C GLN A 353 2.01 1.70 22.04
N LEU A 354 2.86 1.14 21.17
CA LEU A 354 4.08 0.44 21.57
C LEU A 354 5.31 1.03 20.86
N LYS A 355 6.40 1.17 21.61
CA LYS A 355 7.72 1.59 21.09
C LYS A 355 8.58 0.35 20.88
N ILE A 356 8.89 0.02 19.63
CA ILE A 356 9.53 -1.25 19.27
C ILE A 356 10.70 -1.06 18.31
N SER A 357 11.57 -2.06 18.28
CA SER A 357 12.46 -2.35 17.17
C SER A 357 12.13 -3.74 16.66
N ALA A 358 11.85 -3.87 15.37
CA ALA A 358 11.66 -5.19 14.73
C ALA A 358 12.89 -6.12 14.87
N TYR A 359 14.06 -5.56 15.22
CA TYR A 359 15.29 -6.32 15.45
C TYR A 359 15.46 -6.77 16.91
N HIS A 360 14.64 -6.29 17.84
CA HIS A 360 14.76 -6.60 19.26
C HIS A 360 13.71 -7.63 19.70
N ASP A 361 14.15 -8.82 20.09
CA ASP A 361 13.24 -9.95 20.35
C ASP A 361 12.28 -9.72 21.52
N GLN A 362 12.70 -8.98 22.57
CA GLN A 362 11.80 -8.66 23.69
C GLN A 362 10.65 -7.75 23.25
N ASP A 363 10.88 -6.88 22.26
CA ASP A 363 9.83 -6.00 21.76
C ASP A 363 8.80 -6.78 20.94
N LEU A 364 9.27 -7.76 20.17
CA LEU A 364 8.39 -8.66 19.42
C LEU A 364 7.49 -9.46 20.36
N GLU A 365 7.98 -9.85 21.53
CA GLU A 365 7.17 -10.53 22.54
C GLU A 365 6.08 -9.62 23.11
N ILE A 366 6.42 -8.37 23.45
CA ILE A 366 5.43 -7.37 23.88
C ILE A 366 4.37 -7.16 22.80
N VAL A 367 4.74 -7.16 21.51
CA VAL A 367 3.79 -7.07 20.40
C VAL A 367 2.86 -8.29 20.36
N ARG A 368 3.37 -9.50 20.55
CA ARG A 368 2.56 -10.73 20.59
C ARG A 368 1.56 -10.70 21.76
N GLU A 369 2.00 -10.28 22.93
CA GLU A 369 1.15 -10.11 24.11
C GLU A 369 0.05 -9.06 23.85
N ALA A 370 0.41 -7.91 23.30
CA ALA A 370 -0.57 -6.85 23.00
C ALA A 370 -1.59 -7.27 21.94
N ILE A 371 -1.17 -8.01 20.90
CA ILE A 371 -2.10 -8.59 19.91
C ILE A 371 -3.08 -9.53 20.61
N GLN A 372 -2.57 -10.42 21.47
CA GLN A 372 -3.40 -11.38 22.20
C GLN A 372 -4.42 -10.68 23.10
N ASP A 373 -3.97 -9.70 23.88
CA ASP A 373 -4.82 -8.97 24.82
C ASP A 373 -5.90 -8.18 24.07
N GLN A 374 -5.56 -7.55 22.95
CA GLN A 374 -6.52 -6.80 22.13
C GLN A 374 -7.56 -7.71 21.44
N LEU A 375 -7.17 -8.94 21.08
CA LEU A 375 -8.07 -9.95 20.52
C LEU A 375 -8.89 -10.66 21.61
N SER A 376 -8.50 -10.54 22.87
CA SER A 376 -9.25 -11.08 23.99
C SER A 376 -10.50 -10.25 24.29
N GLY A 377 -11.57 -10.89 24.74
CA GLY A 377 -12.78 -10.26 25.27
C GLY A 377 -12.68 -9.93 26.76
N GLY A 378 -11.48 -9.96 27.34
CA GLY A 378 -11.23 -9.84 28.78
C GLY A 378 -11.29 -11.18 29.52
N ASN A 379 -11.02 -11.15 30.82
CA ASN A 379 -11.16 -12.31 31.70
C ASN A 379 -12.59 -12.39 32.22
N VAL A 380 -13.19 -13.58 32.14
CA VAL A 380 -14.50 -13.88 32.71
C VAL A 380 -14.39 -15.15 33.53
N THR A 381 -14.99 -15.10 34.72
CA THR A 381 -15.10 -16.26 35.58
C THR A 381 -16.41 -16.99 35.28
N PHE A 382 -16.32 -18.27 34.96
CA PHE A 382 -17.49 -19.15 34.82
C PHE A 382 -17.58 -20.09 36.02
N ARG A 383 -18.77 -20.24 36.59
CA ARG A 383 -19.08 -21.23 37.63
C ARG A 383 -19.98 -22.31 37.04
N ILE A 384 -19.41 -23.48 36.75
CA ILE A 384 -20.10 -24.56 36.03
C ILE A 384 -20.28 -25.77 36.93
N PRO A 385 -21.49 -26.33 37.05
CA PRO A 385 -21.72 -27.57 37.78
C PRO A 385 -20.86 -28.73 37.27
N ALA A 386 -20.26 -29.50 38.17
CA ALA A 386 -19.32 -30.56 37.81
C ALA A 386 -19.94 -31.71 37.00
N ASP A 387 -21.28 -31.85 37.02
CA ASP A 387 -22.04 -32.82 36.22
C ASP A 387 -22.29 -32.37 34.77
N ARG A 388 -22.02 -31.10 34.44
CA ARG A 388 -22.21 -30.49 33.10
C ARG A 388 -20.93 -30.52 32.26
N GLY A 389 -20.44 -31.73 31.97
CA GLY A 389 -19.25 -31.94 31.14
C GLY A 389 -19.38 -31.41 29.70
N ASP A 390 -20.62 -31.24 29.21
CA ASP A 390 -20.91 -30.58 27.93
C ASP A 390 -20.44 -29.12 27.93
N LEU A 391 -20.70 -28.37 29.01
CA LEU A 391 -20.32 -26.96 29.14
C LEU A 391 -18.81 -26.77 29.38
N ASN A 392 -18.14 -27.70 30.06
CA ASN A 392 -16.68 -27.64 30.24
C ASN A 392 -15.97 -27.59 28.88
N SER A 393 -16.41 -28.41 27.92
CA SER A 393 -15.84 -28.39 26.56
C SER A 393 -16.09 -27.06 25.82
N VAL A 394 -17.16 -26.35 26.15
CA VAL A 394 -17.48 -25.04 25.58
C VAL A 394 -16.57 -23.97 26.17
N VAL A 395 -16.24 -24.04 27.46
CA VAL A 395 -15.30 -23.11 28.11
C VAL A 395 -13.94 -23.09 27.41
N TYR A 396 -13.34 -24.26 27.16
CA TYR A 396 -12.07 -24.37 26.43
C TYR A 396 -12.17 -23.97 24.95
N ARG A 397 -13.39 -23.79 24.40
CA ARG A 397 -13.60 -23.31 23.02
C ARG A 397 -13.82 -21.81 22.94
N VAL A 398 -14.38 -21.19 23.98
CA VAL A 398 -14.66 -19.74 23.98
C VAL A 398 -13.48 -18.90 24.47
N GLY A 399 -12.44 -19.52 25.03
CA GLY A 399 -11.26 -18.81 25.52
C GLY A 399 -10.21 -19.72 26.15
N ASP A 400 -9.13 -19.09 26.60
CA ASP A 400 -8.02 -19.76 27.27
C ASP A 400 -8.27 -19.82 28.78
N VAL A 401 -8.27 -21.02 29.36
CA VAL A 401 -8.45 -21.21 30.80
C VAL A 401 -7.14 -20.84 31.52
N LEU A 402 -7.17 -19.76 32.30
CA LEU A 402 -6.04 -19.26 33.07
C LEU A 402 -5.91 -20.03 34.39
N GLU A 403 -7.03 -20.23 35.09
CA GLU A 403 -7.09 -20.94 36.35
C GLU A 403 -8.34 -21.81 36.42
N GLN A 404 -8.21 -22.97 37.06
CA GLN A 404 -9.32 -23.89 37.33
C GLN A 404 -9.28 -24.28 38.81
N SER A 405 -10.38 -24.03 39.51
CA SER A 405 -10.56 -24.44 40.91
C SER A 405 -11.88 -25.18 41.10
N PHE A 406 -11.94 -26.01 42.14
CA PHE A 406 -13.11 -26.82 42.48
C PHE A 406 -13.75 -26.28 43.76
N ASP A 407 -15.04 -25.98 43.71
CA ASP A 407 -15.84 -25.47 44.83
C ASP A 407 -17.07 -26.38 45.02
N GLU A 408 -16.99 -27.30 45.99
CA GLU A 408 -18.00 -28.30 46.30
C GLU A 408 -18.49 -29.11 45.08
N ASN A 409 -19.64 -28.72 44.50
CA ASN A 409 -20.27 -29.38 43.35
C ASN A 409 -20.03 -28.62 42.03
N ASP A 410 -19.32 -27.50 42.06
CA ASP A 410 -19.06 -26.64 40.92
C ASP A 410 -17.55 -26.55 40.60
N ILE A 411 -17.26 -26.23 39.36
CA ILE A 411 -15.93 -25.92 38.86
C ILE A 411 -15.92 -24.43 38.49
N LEU A 412 -14.97 -23.70 39.05
CA LEU A 412 -14.70 -22.30 38.74
C LEU A 412 -13.59 -22.24 37.70
N TYR A 413 -13.88 -21.57 36.59
CA TYR A 413 -12.93 -21.33 35.52
C TYR A 413 -12.68 -19.84 35.41
N GLU A 414 -11.44 -19.40 35.60
CA GLU A 414 -11.03 -18.07 35.14
C GLU A 414 -10.55 -18.20 33.70
N VAL A 415 -11.23 -17.53 32.78
CA VAL A 415 -11.04 -17.73 31.34
C VAL A 415 -10.79 -16.39 30.67
N ARG A 416 -9.68 -16.30 29.94
CA ARG A 416 -9.46 -15.21 29.00
C ARG A 416 -10.31 -15.46 27.77
N ILE A 417 -11.39 -14.72 27.63
CA ILE A 417 -12.33 -14.87 26.54
C ILE A 417 -11.65 -14.52 25.21
N ASN A 418 -11.95 -15.28 24.18
CA ASN A 418 -11.77 -14.88 22.79
C ASN A 418 -13.05 -14.23 22.30
N LYS A 419 -12.99 -12.94 21.95
CA LYS A 419 -14.16 -12.13 21.62
C LYS A 419 -15.02 -12.76 20.52
N ALA A 420 -14.40 -13.25 19.45
CA ALA A 420 -15.11 -13.81 18.30
C ALA A 420 -15.84 -15.14 18.61
N ASP A 421 -15.23 -16.00 19.43
CA ASP A 421 -15.81 -17.30 19.78
C ASP A 421 -16.86 -17.18 20.88
N TYR A 422 -16.66 -16.25 21.82
CA TYR A 422 -17.65 -15.92 22.82
C TYR A 422 -18.89 -15.20 22.25
N GLU A 423 -18.75 -14.34 21.24
CA GLU A 423 -19.91 -13.80 20.53
C GLU A 423 -20.74 -14.91 19.85
N LYS A 424 -20.11 -16.01 19.40
CA LYS A 424 -20.80 -17.13 18.74
C LYS A 424 -21.40 -18.13 19.72
N MET A 425 -20.69 -18.48 20.80
CA MET A 425 -21.04 -19.60 21.69
C MET A 425 -21.28 -19.17 23.15
N GLY A 426 -20.98 -17.92 23.51
CA GLY A 426 -21.12 -17.40 24.87
C GLY A 426 -22.55 -17.43 25.40
N TYR A 427 -23.57 -17.46 24.52
CA TYR A 427 -24.97 -17.65 24.93
C TYR A 427 -25.20 -18.97 25.69
N LEU A 428 -24.38 -20.01 25.47
CA LEU A 428 -24.45 -21.28 26.18
C LEU A 428 -23.87 -21.19 27.61
N LEU A 429 -23.04 -20.19 27.86
CA LEU A 429 -22.34 -19.97 29.13
C LEU A 429 -22.87 -18.77 29.92
N HIS A 430 -23.80 -18.01 29.35
CA HIS A 430 -24.32 -16.76 29.91
C HIS A 430 -24.86 -16.91 31.35
N ASP A 431 -25.60 -17.98 31.62
CA ASP A 431 -26.21 -18.22 32.94
C ASP A 431 -25.19 -18.65 34.02
N TYR A 432 -23.95 -18.92 33.60
CA TYR A 432 -22.85 -19.41 34.43
C TYR A 432 -21.75 -18.37 34.62
N VAL A 433 -21.91 -17.16 34.06
CA VAL A 433 -20.98 -16.04 34.26
C VAL A 433 -21.12 -15.53 35.69
N GLN A 434 -20.01 -15.53 36.42
CA GLN A 434 -19.91 -14.81 37.68
C GLN A 434 -19.66 -13.33 37.36
N ASN A 435 -20.70 -12.51 37.40
CA ASN A 435 -20.52 -11.07 37.38
C ASN A 435 -19.82 -10.67 38.69
N GLY A 436 -18.56 -10.23 38.59
CA GLY A 436 -17.85 -9.64 39.72
C GLY A 436 -18.67 -8.50 40.32
N SER A 437 -18.90 -8.57 41.63
CA SER A 437 -19.52 -7.50 42.43
C SER A 437 -18.59 -6.31 42.61
#